data_AF-A0A3D8GML4-F1
#
_entry.id   AF-A0A3D8GML4-F1
#
_cell.length_a   1.000
_cell.length_b   1.000
_cell.length_c   1.000
_cell.angle_alpha   90.00
_cell.angle_beta   90.00
_cell.angle_gamma   90.00
#
_symmetry.space_group_name_H-M   'P 1'
#
loop_
_entity.id
_entity.type
_entity.pdbx_description
1 polymer ?
#
loop_
_entity_poly.entity_id
_entity_poly.type
_entity_poly.pdbx_seq_one_letter_code
_entity_poly.pdbx_strand_id
1 'polypeptide(L)'
;MEVIGLEKEVGGYIGKLLRDNFGRGPGAVHCTYAEPFITVHITNFLSPMEKSLMYSKQNVYVEKTRDLLMETLIEEIKSYFTLNIGRTVEEFYYDWNLDSQTGAFIVVLSPAGFTGLREPYRNKEKVHREIVDISIDAQKPPEETYSELLSPRVLLIARTGILVQIEKELILLGFEETLKLAKRSLEKKLLGEHQPAFENYLYTQIEDVFVDWNFQKDLSYILIILKG
;
A
#
# COMPACT_ATOMS: atom_id res chain seq x y z
N MET A 1 -19.25 9.50 -13.26
CA MET A 1 -19.55 8.13 -12.80
C MET A 1 -19.91 8.20 -11.34
N GLU A 2 -20.96 7.50 -10.88
CA GLU A 2 -21.23 7.40 -9.44
C GLU A 2 -20.08 6.64 -8.75
N VAL A 3 -19.69 7.07 -7.55
CA VAL A 3 -18.55 6.50 -6.77
C VAL A 3 -18.63 4.97 -6.69
N ILE A 4 -19.80 4.44 -6.33
CA ILE A 4 -20.06 3.00 -6.21
C ILE A 4 -19.87 2.27 -7.55
N GLY A 5 -20.20 2.93 -8.67
CA GLY A 5 -20.00 2.39 -10.01
C GLY A 5 -18.51 2.21 -10.33
N LEU A 6 -17.71 3.24 -10.05
CA LEU A 6 -16.25 3.22 -10.27
C LEU A 6 -15.56 2.17 -9.40
N GLU A 7 -15.92 2.09 -8.11
CA GLU A 7 -15.33 1.11 -7.19
C GLU A 7 -15.58 -0.33 -7.66
N LYS A 8 -16.81 -0.64 -8.11
CA LYS A 8 -17.17 -1.95 -8.64
C LYS A 8 -16.44 -2.27 -9.94
N GLU A 9 -16.35 -1.30 -10.85
CA GLU A 9 -15.66 -1.46 -12.13
C GLU A 9 -14.17 -1.76 -11.92
N VAL A 10 -13.48 -0.94 -11.12
CA VAL A 10 -12.05 -1.14 -10.80
C VAL A 10 -11.84 -2.46 -10.06
N GLY A 11 -12.66 -2.77 -9.06
CA GLY A 11 -12.55 -4.02 -8.31
C GLY A 11 -12.73 -5.27 -9.19
N GLY A 12 -13.69 -5.22 -10.11
CA GLY A 12 -13.92 -6.30 -11.09
C GLY A 12 -12.75 -6.47 -12.07
N TYR A 13 -12.23 -5.37 -12.61
CA TYR A 13 -11.07 -5.39 -13.50
C TYR A 13 -9.83 -5.95 -12.81
N ILE A 14 -9.47 -5.44 -11.63
CA ILE A 14 -8.30 -5.90 -10.86
C ILE A 14 -8.43 -7.37 -10.48
N GLY A 15 -9.61 -7.80 -10.03
CA GLY A 15 -9.85 -9.21 -9.68
C GLY A 15 -9.69 -10.16 -10.87
N LYS A 16 -10.07 -9.71 -12.08
CA LYS A 16 -9.85 -10.47 -13.32
C LYS A 16 -8.37 -10.47 -13.71
N LEU A 17 -7.73 -9.30 -13.73
CA LEU A 17 -6.31 -9.14 -14.09
C LEU A 17 -5.41 -10.05 -13.24
N LEU A 18 -5.62 -10.06 -11.91
CA LEU A 18 -4.88 -10.91 -11.00
C LEU A 18 -5.14 -12.41 -11.26
N ARG A 19 -6.40 -12.79 -11.53
CA ARG A 19 -6.73 -14.19 -11.85
C ARG A 19 -6.01 -14.68 -13.11
N ASP A 20 -6.02 -13.86 -14.15
CA ASP A 20 -5.48 -14.21 -15.46
C ASP A 20 -3.96 -14.34 -15.41
N ASN A 21 -3.27 -13.55 -14.58
CA ASN A 21 -1.81 -13.54 -14.50
C ASN A 21 -1.23 -14.45 -13.40
N PHE A 22 -1.91 -14.62 -12.26
CA PHE A 22 -1.45 -15.48 -11.16
C PHE A 22 -2.01 -16.92 -11.23
N GLY A 23 -2.92 -17.20 -12.17
CA GLY A 23 -3.57 -18.51 -12.32
C GLY A 23 -4.61 -18.83 -11.22
N ARG A 24 -4.74 -17.96 -10.21
CA ARG A 24 -5.78 -18.00 -9.17
C ARG A 24 -6.21 -16.58 -8.89
N GLY A 25 -7.52 -16.32 -8.89
CA GLY A 25 -8.05 -15.02 -8.52
C GLY A 25 -8.14 -14.83 -7.01
N PRO A 26 -8.20 -13.58 -6.54
CA PRO A 26 -8.46 -13.29 -5.13
C PRO A 26 -9.86 -13.75 -4.71
N GLY A 27 -10.04 -13.99 -3.41
CA GLY A 27 -11.35 -14.30 -2.84
C GLY A 27 -12.27 -13.09 -2.80
N ALA A 28 -11.73 -11.91 -2.45
CA ALA A 28 -12.45 -10.65 -2.58
C ALA A 28 -11.50 -9.51 -2.99
N VAL A 29 -12.08 -8.49 -3.63
CA VAL A 29 -11.43 -7.24 -3.99
C VAL A 29 -12.35 -6.10 -3.58
N HIS A 30 -11.92 -5.31 -2.60
CA HIS A 30 -12.63 -4.16 -2.08
C HIS A 30 -11.95 -2.89 -2.58
N CYS A 31 -12.68 -2.07 -3.33
CA CYS A 31 -12.19 -0.80 -3.84
C CYS A 31 -12.77 0.35 -3.01
N THR A 32 -11.97 1.37 -2.74
CA THR A 32 -12.40 2.63 -2.13
C THR A 32 -11.91 3.77 -3.00
N TYR A 33 -12.82 4.61 -3.46
CA TYR A 33 -12.51 5.82 -4.22
C TYR A 33 -12.77 7.07 -3.37
N ALA A 34 -11.70 7.82 -3.14
CA ALA A 34 -11.73 9.13 -2.51
C ALA A 34 -10.74 10.01 -3.26
N GLU A 35 -11.25 10.83 -4.19
CA GLU A 35 -10.43 11.66 -5.09
C GLU A 35 -9.29 12.36 -4.33
N PRO A 36 -8.03 12.22 -4.76
CA PRO A 36 -7.53 11.59 -6.00
C PRO A 36 -7.17 10.11 -5.89
N PHE A 37 -7.45 9.47 -4.76
CA PHE A 37 -6.99 8.13 -4.43
C PHE A 37 -8.02 7.07 -4.80
N ILE A 38 -7.51 5.97 -5.33
CA ILE A 38 -8.22 4.70 -5.37
C ILE A 38 -7.38 3.68 -4.62
N THR A 39 -7.93 3.10 -3.57
CA THR A 39 -7.28 2.01 -2.83
C THR A 39 -8.00 0.71 -3.10
N VAL A 40 -7.25 -0.36 -3.30
CA VAL A 40 -7.79 -1.70 -3.51
C VAL A 40 -7.25 -2.60 -2.40
N HIS A 41 -8.13 -3.24 -1.63
CA HIS A 41 -7.79 -4.27 -0.67
C HIS A 41 -8.20 -5.64 -1.20
N ILE A 42 -7.25 -6.57 -1.21
CA ILE A 42 -7.35 -7.90 -1.82
C ILE A 42 -7.26 -8.94 -0.69
N THR A 43 -8.16 -9.92 -0.67
CA THR A 43 -8.17 -10.98 0.35
C THR A 43 -8.17 -12.39 -0.23
N ASN A 44 -7.67 -13.36 0.54
CA ASN A 44 -7.57 -14.78 0.17
C ASN A 44 -6.80 -15.02 -1.13
N PHE A 45 -5.68 -14.33 -1.29
CA PHE A 45 -4.88 -14.31 -2.52
C PHE A 45 -3.50 -14.94 -2.33
N LEU A 46 -3.47 -16.27 -2.45
CA LEU A 46 -2.25 -17.07 -2.48
C LEU A 46 -2.49 -18.34 -3.32
N SER A 47 -1.64 -18.57 -4.31
CA SER A 47 -1.69 -19.78 -5.14
C SER A 47 -1.17 -21.02 -4.39
N PRO A 48 -1.55 -22.24 -4.80
CA PRO A 48 -1.02 -23.46 -4.20
C PRO A 48 0.52 -23.58 -4.26
N MET A 49 1.12 -23.09 -5.35
CA MET A 49 2.57 -23.09 -5.53
C MET A 49 3.24 -22.12 -4.55
N GLU A 50 2.76 -20.89 -4.46
CA GLU A 50 3.28 -19.91 -3.48
C GLU A 50 3.12 -20.43 -2.06
N LYS A 51 1.99 -21.07 -1.73
CA LYS A 51 1.77 -21.69 -0.42
C LYS A 51 2.82 -22.76 -0.08
N SER A 52 3.22 -23.57 -1.06
CA SER A 52 4.30 -24.57 -0.89
C SER A 52 5.67 -23.90 -0.59
N LEU A 53 5.97 -22.80 -1.29
CA LEU A 53 7.19 -22.02 -1.06
C LEU A 53 7.18 -21.37 0.34
N MET A 54 6.04 -20.81 0.75
CA MET A 54 5.88 -20.25 2.10
C MET A 54 6.15 -21.29 3.19
N TYR A 55 5.63 -22.52 3.05
CA TYR A 55 5.91 -23.62 3.99
C TYR A 55 7.40 -23.98 4.08
N SER A 56 8.12 -23.82 2.98
CA SER A 56 9.56 -24.08 2.90
C SER A 56 10.42 -22.89 3.36
N LYS A 57 9.80 -21.87 3.99
CA LYS A 57 10.43 -20.59 4.40
C LYS A 57 11.11 -19.85 3.24
N GLN A 58 10.54 -19.97 2.05
CA GLN A 58 11.02 -19.38 0.80
C GLN A 58 10.23 -18.13 0.38
N ASN A 59 9.70 -17.39 1.36
CA ASN A 59 8.83 -16.23 1.18
C ASN A 59 9.44 -15.18 0.24
N VAL A 60 10.77 -14.96 0.32
CA VAL A 60 11.49 -14.01 -0.54
C VAL A 60 11.31 -14.28 -2.03
N TYR A 61 11.19 -15.55 -2.44
CA TYR A 61 10.98 -15.90 -3.85
C TYR A 61 9.54 -15.62 -4.28
N VAL A 62 8.57 -15.75 -3.38
CA VAL A 62 7.18 -15.36 -3.63
C VAL A 62 7.12 -13.84 -3.84
N GLU A 63 7.68 -13.06 -2.91
CA GLU A 63 7.77 -11.59 -3.02
C GLU A 63 8.40 -11.15 -4.35
N LYS A 64 9.61 -11.65 -4.67
CA LYS A 64 10.31 -11.31 -5.91
C LYS A 64 9.51 -11.66 -7.16
N THR A 65 8.82 -12.81 -7.16
CA THR A 65 7.99 -13.21 -8.31
C THR A 65 6.79 -12.29 -8.46
N ARG A 66 6.16 -11.89 -7.35
CA ARG A 66 5.07 -10.90 -7.37
C ARG A 66 5.56 -9.54 -7.86
N ASP A 67 6.71 -9.08 -7.39
CA ASP A 67 7.30 -7.80 -7.79
C ASP A 67 7.54 -7.77 -9.31
N LEU A 68 8.13 -8.84 -9.88
CA LEU A 68 8.33 -8.98 -11.33
C LEU A 68 7.03 -8.97 -12.14
N LEU A 69 5.98 -9.67 -11.67
CA LEU A 69 4.68 -9.64 -12.34
C LEU A 69 4.07 -8.23 -12.30
N MET A 70 4.16 -7.56 -11.16
CA MET A 70 3.58 -6.23 -10.97
C MET A 70 4.18 -5.18 -11.91
N GLU A 71 5.44 -5.29 -12.32
CA GLU A 71 6.03 -4.40 -13.33
C GLU A 71 5.18 -4.33 -14.62
N THR A 72 4.67 -5.47 -15.08
CA THR A 72 3.82 -5.54 -16.28
C THR A 72 2.37 -5.16 -15.96
N LEU A 73 1.83 -5.65 -14.84
CA LEU A 73 0.44 -5.38 -14.45
C LEU A 73 0.18 -3.90 -14.20
N ILE A 74 1.15 -3.16 -13.66
CA ILE A 74 1.03 -1.72 -13.43
C ILE A 74 0.79 -0.98 -14.75
N GLU A 75 1.51 -1.33 -15.81
CA GLU A 75 1.35 -0.69 -17.13
C GLU A 75 0.01 -1.04 -17.77
N GLU A 76 -0.47 -2.27 -17.60
CA GLU A 76 -1.83 -2.66 -18.00
C GLU A 76 -2.90 -1.88 -17.24
N ILE A 77 -2.75 -1.74 -15.92
CA ILE A 77 -3.67 -0.96 -15.08
C ILE A 77 -3.69 0.50 -15.52
N LYS A 78 -2.53 1.14 -15.69
CA LYS A 78 -2.43 2.52 -16.18
C LYS A 78 -3.14 2.70 -17.53
N SER A 79 -2.96 1.74 -18.44
CA SER A 79 -3.62 1.73 -19.74
C SER A 79 -5.14 1.60 -19.61
N TYR A 80 -5.61 0.69 -18.75
CA TYR A 80 -7.03 0.50 -18.48
C TYR A 80 -7.68 1.77 -17.93
N PHE A 81 -7.06 2.41 -16.94
CA PHE A 81 -7.52 3.67 -16.35
C PHE A 81 -7.65 4.78 -17.40
N THR A 82 -6.64 4.90 -18.26
CA THR A 82 -6.64 5.92 -19.32
C THR A 82 -7.75 5.66 -20.35
N LEU A 83 -7.91 4.41 -20.79
CA LEU A 83 -8.82 4.06 -21.90
C LEU A 83 -10.28 3.89 -21.48
N ASN A 84 -10.55 3.38 -20.28
CA ASN A 84 -11.90 3.00 -19.84
C ASN A 84 -12.48 3.95 -18.80
N ILE A 85 -11.63 4.47 -17.90
CA ILE A 85 -12.06 5.39 -16.83
C ILE A 85 -11.86 6.85 -17.25
N GLY A 86 -10.99 7.11 -18.22
CA GLY A 86 -10.67 8.47 -18.68
C GLY A 86 -9.85 9.27 -17.66
N ARG A 87 -9.10 8.60 -16.79
CA ARG A 87 -8.23 9.22 -15.79
C ARG A 87 -6.80 8.69 -15.94
N THR A 88 -5.83 9.57 -15.74
CA THR A 88 -4.41 9.20 -15.75
C THR A 88 -3.97 8.79 -14.36
N VAL A 89 -3.32 7.64 -14.25
CA VAL A 89 -2.63 7.20 -13.03
C VAL A 89 -1.25 7.84 -13.00
N GLU A 90 -1.02 8.71 -12.01
CA GLU A 90 0.25 9.41 -11.82
C GLU A 90 1.23 8.57 -11.02
N GLU A 91 0.76 7.89 -9.98
CA GLU A 91 1.56 7.02 -9.14
C GLU A 91 0.79 5.74 -8.80
N PHE A 92 1.52 4.64 -8.64
CA PHE A 92 0.97 3.35 -8.27
C PHE A 92 1.87 2.71 -7.23
N TYR A 93 1.26 2.28 -6.13
CA TYR A 93 1.92 1.62 -5.02
C TYR A 93 1.24 0.30 -4.73
N TYR A 94 2.02 -0.68 -4.27
CA TYR A 94 1.47 -1.97 -3.87
C TYR A 94 2.29 -2.64 -2.80
N ASP A 95 1.61 -3.51 -2.04
CA ASP A 95 2.24 -4.32 -1.02
C ASP A 95 1.40 -5.58 -0.75
N TRP A 96 2.06 -6.62 -0.25
CA TRP A 96 1.48 -7.94 -0.01
C TRP A 96 1.75 -8.39 1.41
N ASN A 97 0.74 -8.99 2.06
CA ASN A 97 0.94 -9.72 3.30
C ASN A 97 0.69 -11.20 3.04
N LEU A 98 1.78 -11.94 2.79
CA LEU A 98 1.71 -13.33 2.36
C LEU A 98 1.14 -14.26 3.44
N ASP A 99 1.39 -13.96 4.71
CA ASP A 99 0.89 -14.75 5.85
C ASP A 99 -0.63 -14.63 6.01
N SER A 100 -1.18 -13.41 5.88
CA SER A 100 -2.62 -13.14 5.87
C SER A 100 -3.28 -13.39 4.51
N GLN A 101 -2.49 -13.66 3.46
CA GLN A 101 -2.94 -13.85 2.08
C GLN A 101 -3.73 -12.65 1.55
N THR A 102 -3.25 -11.45 1.89
CA THR A 102 -3.86 -10.18 1.52
C THR A 102 -2.88 -9.33 0.71
N GLY A 103 -3.41 -8.30 0.07
CA GLY A 103 -2.64 -7.33 -0.69
C GLY A 103 -3.37 -6.02 -0.79
N ALA A 104 -2.63 -4.96 -1.11
CA ALA A 104 -3.25 -3.69 -1.40
C ALA A 104 -2.58 -2.95 -2.54
N PHE A 105 -3.39 -2.18 -3.27
CA PHE A 105 -2.95 -1.19 -4.24
C PHE A 105 -3.38 0.21 -3.78
N ILE A 106 -2.52 1.20 -4.03
CA ILE A 106 -2.85 2.62 -3.88
C ILE A 106 -2.56 3.26 -5.23
N VAL A 107 -3.61 3.75 -5.87
CA VAL A 107 -3.58 4.41 -7.16
C VAL A 107 -3.79 5.90 -6.92
N VAL A 108 -2.86 6.72 -7.38
CA VAL A 108 -2.95 8.19 -7.29
C VAL A 108 -3.28 8.73 -8.67
N LEU A 109 -4.44 9.37 -8.81
CA LEU A 109 -4.91 9.94 -10.07
C LEU A 109 -4.41 11.37 -10.28
N SER A 110 -4.13 11.73 -11.52
CA SER A 110 -3.78 13.10 -11.91
C SER A 110 -5.04 13.97 -12.08
N PRO A 111 -4.97 15.30 -11.82
CA PRO A 111 -3.84 16.01 -11.18
C PRO A 111 -3.91 15.85 -9.66
N ALA A 112 -2.94 15.18 -9.03
CA ALA A 112 -2.89 15.19 -7.57
C ALA A 112 -1.61 14.63 -6.92
N GLY A 113 -1.33 15.13 -5.72
CA GLY A 113 -0.27 14.66 -4.82
C GLY A 113 -0.78 14.46 -3.39
N PHE A 114 0.07 13.87 -2.53
CA PHE A 114 -0.23 13.53 -1.13
C PHE A 114 -0.71 14.71 -0.28
N THR A 115 -0.44 15.95 -0.71
CA THR A 115 -0.89 17.17 0.00
C THR A 115 -2.40 17.29 0.10
N GLY A 116 -3.17 16.52 -0.66
CA GLY A 116 -4.64 16.44 -0.55
C GLY A 116 -5.14 15.78 0.73
N LEU A 117 -4.33 14.95 1.40
CA LEU A 117 -4.70 14.19 2.61
C LEU A 117 -4.77 15.09 3.86
N ARG A 118 -5.80 15.93 3.94
CA ARG A 118 -5.90 16.98 4.96
C ARG A 118 -7.11 16.83 5.86
N GLU A 119 -8.11 16.04 5.47
CA GLU A 119 -9.35 15.98 6.23
C GLU A 119 -9.09 15.52 7.69
N PRO A 120 -9.72 16.18 8.66
CA PRO A 120 -9.54 15.86 10.06
C PRO A 120 -10.26 14.54 10.40
N TYR A 121 -9.64 13.74 11.26
CA TYR A 121 -10.29 12.61 11.90
C TYR A 121 -9.89 12.51 13.36
N ARG A 122 -10.63 11.70 14.11
CA ARG A 122 -10.45 11.57 15.54
C ARG A 122 -9.03 11.13 15.89
N ASN A 123 -8.40 11.84 16.83
CA ASN A 123 -7.05 11.55 17.30
C ASN A 123 -5.96 11.53 16.20
N LYS A 124 -6.16 12.23 15.06
CA LYS A 124 -5.18 12.36 13.97
C LYS A 124 -3.76 12.67 14.47
N GLU A 125 -3.62 13.66 15.36
CA GLU A 125 -2.33 14.03 15.97
C GLU A 125 -1.68 12.91 16.81
N LYS A 126 -2.49 12.00 17.39
CA LYS A 126 -1.94 10.85 18.12
C LYS A 126 -1.44 9.79 17.13
N VAL A 127 -2.20 9.53 16.06
CA VAL A 127 -1.79 8.65 14.97
C VAL A 127 -0.51 9.17 14.32
N HIS A 128 -0.41 10.47 14.04
CA HIS A 128 0.81 11.07 13.48
C HIS A 128 2.02 10.88 14.38
N ARG A 129 1.86 11.03 15.70
CA ARG A 129 2.96 10.78 16.65
C ARG A 129 3.46 9.34 16.60
N GLU A 130 2.57 8.35 16.57
CA GLU A 130 2.99 6.95 16.41
C GLU A 130 3.72 6.72 15.08
N ILE A 131 3.27 7.35 13.98
CA ILE A 131 3.97 7.27 12.68
C ILE A 131 5.35 7.90 12.73
N VAL A 132 5.51 9.01 13.46
CA VAL A 132 6.81 9.64 13.68
C VAL A 132 7.72 8.73 14.51
N ASP A 133 7.22 8.14 15.59
CA ASP A 133 7.98 7.24 16.46
C ASP A 133 8.46 6.00 15.69
N ILE A 134 7.57 5.35 14.92
CA ILE A 134 7.93 4.24 14.02
C ILE A 134 9.03 4.64 13.03
N SER A 135 8.91 5.84 12.45
CA SER A 135 9.90 6.35 11.51
C SER A 135 11.24 6.65 12.17
N ILE A 136 11.25 7.14 13.41
CA ILE A 136 12.50 7.34 14.18
C ILE A 136 13.20 6.01 14.40
N ASP A 137 12.46 4.96 14.79
CA ASP A 137 13.02 3.64 15.04
C ASP A 137 13.54 2.96 13.77
N ALA A 138 12.90 3.22 12.63
CA ALA A 138 13.34 2.70 11.35
C ALA A 138 14.51 3.50 10.72
N GLN A 139 14.57 4.82 10.92
CA GLN A 139 15.37 5.75 10.11
C GLN A 139 15.55 7.14 10.78
N LYS A 140 14.85 8.17 10.29
CA LYS A 140 14.76 9.53 10.82
C LYS A 140 13.27 9.94 10.94
N PRO A 141 12.91 10.98 11.72
CA PRO A 141 11.54 11.51 11.68
C PRO A 141 11.21 12.02 10.26
N PRO A 142 9.96 11.85 9.79
CA PRO A 142 9.53 12.42 8.52
C PRO A 142 9.60 13.95 8.55
N GLU A 143 9.85 14.56 7.42
CA GLU A 143 9.76 16.02 7.28
C GLU A 143 8.29 16.47 7.37
N GLU A 144 7.40 15.71 6.72
CA GLU A 144 5.96 15.97 6.76
C GLU A 144 5.18 14.66 6.83
N THR A 145 4.05 14.67 7.54
CA THR A 145 3.10 13.54 7.62
C THR A 145 1.68 14.04 7.32
N TYR A 146 1.00 13.37 6.40
CA TYR A 146 -0.37 13.64 5.99
C TYR A 146 -1.21 12.38 6.18
N SER A 147 -2.49 12.54 6.45
CA SER A 147 -3.38 11.37 6.54
C SER A 147 -4.85 11.74 6.45
N GLU A 148 -5.64 10.76 6.02
CA GLU A 148 -7.08 10.89 5.86
C GLU A 148 -7.78 9.53 5.94
N LEU A 149 -8.98 9.52 6.53
CA LEU A 149 -9.91 8.40 6.38
C LEU A 149 -10.63 8.52 5.03
N LEU A 150 -10.15 7.79 4.02
CA LEU A 150 -10.77 7.75 2.68
C LEU A 150 -12.16 7.10 2.74
N SER A 151 -12.37 6.23 3.71
CA SER A 151 -13.67 5.69 4.10
C SER A 151 -13.63 5.32 5.59
N PRO A 152 -14.76 4.92 6.20
CA PRO A 152 -14.75 4.42 7.59
C PRO A 152 -13.82 3.23 7.82
N ARG A 153 -13.42 2.51 6.77
CA ARG A 153 -12.56 1.32 6.84
C ARG A 153 -11.15 1.53 6.29
N VAL A 154 -10.84 2.69 5.73
CA VAL A 154 -9.59 2.92 5.01
C VAL A 154 -8.95 4.20 5.49
N LEU A 155 -7.83 4.05 6.20
CA LEU A 155 -6.95 5.16 6.58
C LEU A 155 -5.73 5.15 5.67
N LEU A 156 -5.53 6.24 4.93
CA LEU A 156 -4.34 6.46 4.13
C LEU A 156 -3.44 7.49 4.82
N ILE A 157 -2.16 7.18 4.91
CA ILE A 157 -1.13 8.03 5.51
C ILE A 157 -0.04 8.21 4.45
N ALA A 158 0.42 9.43 4.27
CA ALA A 158 1.59 9.75 3.45
C ALA A 158 2.66 10.42 4.31
N ARG A 159 3.92 10.09 4.08
CA ARG A 159 5.04 10.73 4.76
C ARG A 159 6.15 11.03 3.75
N THR A 160 6.81 12.17 3.93
CA THR A 160 7.89 12.63 3.06
C THR A 160 9.16 12.92 3.83
N GLY A 161 10.29 12.93 3.12
CA GLY A 161 11.58 13.25 3.72
C GLY A 161 11.93 12.22 4.80
N ILE A 162 11.91 10.95 4.42
CA ILE A 162 12.07 9.81 5.32
C ILE A 162 13.45 9.17 5.19
N LEU A 163 14.11 9.33 4.05
CA LEU A 163 15.37 8.65 3.76
C LEU A 163 16.56 9.27 4.49
N VAL A 164 17.41 8.43 5.08
CA VAL A 164 18.73 8.81 5.60
C VAL A 164 19.80 8.73 4.52
N GLN A 165 20.98 9.32 4.79
CA GLN A 165 22.05 9.44 3.78
C GLN A 165 22.53 8.09 3.23
N ILE A 166 22.65 7.06 4.08
CA ILE A 166 23.08 5.73 3.63
C ILE A 166 22.05 5.07 2.69
N GLU A 167 20.76 5.30 2.90
CA GLU A 167 19.71 4.78 2.02
C GLU A 167 19.75 5.47 0.66
N LYS A 168 19.97 6.79 0.64
CA LYS A 168 20.15 7.57 -0.59
C LYS A 168 21.33 7.05 -1.40
N GLU A 169 22.45 6.73 -0.74
CA GLU A 169 23.62 6.14 -1.40
C GLU A 169 23.33 4.74 -1.96
N LEU A 170 22.63 3.88 -1.21
CA LEU A 170 22.23 2.55 -1.69
C LEU A 170 21.36 2.62 -2.95
N ILE A 171 20.44 3.59 -3.01
CA ILE A 171 19.62 3.84 -4.21
C ILE A 171 20.51 4.24 -5.40
N LEU A 172 21.46 5.16 -5.20
CA LEU A 172 22.39 5.60 -6.25
C LEU A 172 23.27 4.46 -6.78
N LEU A 173 23.64 3.52 -5.91
CA LEU A 173 24.43 2.33 -6.26
C LEU A 173 23.59 1.21 -6.91
N GLY A 174 22.28 1.41 -7.10
CA GLY A 174 21.39 0.43 -7.74
C GLY A 174 20.89 -0.67 -6.80
N PHE A 175 21.03 -0.52 -5.48
CA PHE A 175 20.53 -1.47 -4.48
C PHE A 175 19.08 -1.20 -4.06
N GLU A 176 18.29 -0.55 -4.92
CA GLU A 176 16.93 -0.11 -4.62
C GLU A 176 15.99 -1.27 -4.22
N GLU A 177 15.99 -2.37 -4.98
CA GLU A 177 15.16 -3.55 -4.68
C GLU A 177 15.51 -4.15 -3.31
N THR A 178 16.80 -4.25 -3.01
CA THR A 178 17.28 -4.80 -1.72
C THR A 178 16.88 -3.89 -0.56
N LEU A 179 17.01 -2.58 -0.75
CA LEU A 179 16.55 -1.60 0.24
C LEU A 179 15.05 -1.70 0.45
N LYS A 180 14.25 -1.80 -0.62
CA LYS A 180 12.78 -1.94 -0.55
C LYS A 180 12.36 -3.16 0.26
N LEU A 181 12.95 -4.33 -0.02
CA LEU A 181 12.65 -5.57 0.72
C LEU A 181 13.01 -5.46 2.20
N ALA A 182 14.18 -4.88 2.51
CA ALA A 182 14.61 -4.69 3.90
C ALA A 182 13.68 -3.72 4.65
N LYS A 183 13.33 -2.58 4.04
CA LYS A 183 12.41 -1.60 4.62
C LYS A 183 11.01 -2.18 4.81
N ARG A 184 10.46 -2.90 3.81
CA ARG A 184 9.18 -3.63 3.91
C ARG A 184 9.13 -4.54 5.13
N SER A 185 10.17 -5.35 5.34
CA SER A 185 10.24 -6.24 6.50
C SER A 185 10.34 -5.48 7.83
N LEU A 186 11.15 -4.42 7.89
CA LEU A 186 11.37 -3.65 9.13
C LEU A 186 10.12 -2.86 9.52
N GLU A 187 9.56 -2.12 8.58
CA GLU A 187 8.48 -1.19 8.87
C GLU A 187 7.17 -1.91 9.19
N LYS A 188 6.86 -3.02 8.53
CA LYS A 188 5.70 -3.85 8.92
C LYS A 188 5.83 -4.39 10.33
N LYS A 189 7.03 -4.80 10.73
CA LYS A 189 7.29 -5.26 12.09
C LYS A 189 7.01 -4.14 13.10
N LEU A 190 7.57 -2.95 12.88
CA LEU A 190 7.35 -1.78 13.75
C LEU A 190 5.87 -1.35 13.79
N LEU A 191 5.20 -1.32 12.63
CA LEU A 191 3.76 -1.04 12.55
C LEU A 191 2.94 -2.05 13.37
N GLY A 192 3.31 -3.33 13.34
CA GLY A 192 2.68 -4.36 14.18
C GLY A 192 2.93 -4.18 15.67
N GLU A 193 4.12 -3.71 16.07
CA GLU A 193 4.43 -3.39 17.48
C GLU A 193 3.60 -2.21 18.01
N HIS A 194 3.30 -1.23 17.14
CA HIS A 194 2.48 -0.06 17.46
C HIS A 194 0.97 -0.26 17.23
N GLN A 195 0.54 -1.39 16.67
CA GLN A 195 -0.88 -1.68 16.37
C GLN A 195 -1.82 -1.40 17.55
N PRO A 196 -1.54 -1.84 18.81
CA PRO A 196 -2.43 -1.56 19.94
C PRO A 196 -2.66 -0.07 20.21
N ALA A 197 -1.65 0.78 19.97
CA ALA A 197 -1.77 2.23 20.13
C ALA A 197 -2.69 2.83 19.06
N PHE A 198 -2.50 2.43 17.79
CA PHE A 198 -3.38 2.85 16.70
C PHE A 198 -4.84 2.45 16.95
N GLU A 199 -5.08 1.20 17.34
CA GLU A 199 -6.44 0.70 17.62
C GLU A 199 -7.11 1.47 18.77
N ASN A 200 -6.36 1.81 19.82
CA ASN A 200 -6.85 2.63 20.92
C ASN A 200 -7.21 4.06 20.48
N TYR A 201 -6.42 4.68 19.60
CA TYR A 201 -6.70 6.03 19.13
C TYR A 201 -7.82 6.09 18.08
N LEU A 202 -7.92 5.08 17.22
CA LEU A 202 -8.93 4.97 16.17
C LEU A 202 -10.25 4.39 16.69
N TYR A 203 -10.26 3.77 17.88
CA TYR A 203 -11.40 3.07 18.47
C TYR A 203 -11.97 1.96 17.56
N THR A 204 -11.10 1.33 16.78
CA THR A 204 -11.44 0.18 15.93
C THR A 204 -10.21 -0.70 15.76
N GLN A 205 -10.44 -1.97 15.44
CA GLN A 205 -9.36 -2.93 15.21
C GLN A 205 -8.75 -2.70 13.83
N ILE A 206 -7.45 -2.95 13.73
CA ILE A 206 -6.74 -3.00 12.46
C ILE A 206 -6.91 -4.41 11.90
N GLU A 207 -7.46 -4.49 10.70
CA GLU A 207 -7.60 -5.73 9.93
C GLU A 207 -6.32 -6.01 9.14
N ASP A 208 -5.71 -4.98 8.57
CA ASP A 208 -4.50 -5.12 7.76
C ASP A 208 -3.69 -3.81 7.63
N VAL A 209 -2.40 -3.93 7.32
CA VAL A 209 -1.48 -2.80 7.14
C VAL A 209 -0.53 -3.04 5.96
N PHE A 210 -0.40 -2.03 5.12
CA PHE A 210 0.43 -2.07 3.91
C PHE A 210 1.32 -0.83 3.84
N VAL A 211 2.53 -0.97 3.31
CA VAL A 211 3.48 0.14 3.15
C VAL A 211 4.28 0.01 1.85
N ASP A 212 4.41 1.12 1.13
CA ASP A 212 5.23 1.18 -0.08
C ASP A 212 5.85 2.58 -0.29
N TRP A 213 6.93 2.64 -1.06
CA TRP A 213 7.78 3.83 -1.22
C TRP A 213 7.97 4.23 -2.67
N ASN A 214 8.07 5.53 -2.88
CA ASN A 214 8.67 6.14 -4.04
C ASN A 214 9.97 6.83 -3.60
N PHE A 215 11.09 6.12 -3.75
CA PHE A 215 12.38 6.60 -3.26
C PHE A 215 12.89 7.83 -4.00
N GLN A 216 12.56 7.97 -5.29
CA GLN A 216 12.93 9.16 -6.08
C GLN A 216 12.24 10.43 -5.57
N LYS A 217 11.02 10.29 -5.05
CA LYS A 217 10.25 11.39 -4.45
C LYS A 217 10.46 11.54 -2.94
N ASP A 218 11.28 10.69 -2.31
CA ASP A 218 11.42 10.60 -0.83
C ASP A 218 10.04 10.58 -0.15
N LEU A 219 9.14 9.74 -0.68
CA LEU A 219 7.73 9.64 -0.32
C LEU A 219 7.38 8.18 -0.03
N SER A 220 6.47 7.96 0.92
CA SER A 220 5.84 6.66 1.12
C SER A 220 4.39 6.79 1.52
N TYR A 221 3.62 5.76 1.23
CA TYR A 221 2.26 5.61 1.73
C TYR A 221 2.16 4.42 2.67
N ILE A 222 1.35 4.58 3.72
CA ILE A 222 0.90 3.53 4.60
C ILE A 222 -0.62 3.46 4.48
N LEU A 223 -1.14 2.28 4.18
CA LEU A 223 -2.56 2.01 4.10
C LEU A 223 -2.96 1.09 5.26
N ILE A 224 -3.87 1.57 6.11
CA ILE A 224 -4.41 0.80 7.22
C ILE A 224 -5.86 0.46 6.89
N ILE A 225 -6.15 -0.84 6.87
CA ILE A 225 -7.51 -1.37 6.73
C ILE A 225 -8.08 -1.58 8.12
N LEU A 226 -9.19 -0.91 8.40
CA LEU A 226 -9.88 -0.96 9.67
C LEU A 226 -11.06 -1.94 9.58
N LYS A 227 -11.32 -2.61 10.70
CA LYS A 227 -12.49 -3.46 10.84
C LYS A 227 -13.76 -2.62 10.77
N GLY A 228 -14.67 -3.05 9.91
CA GLY A 228 -16.00 -2.44 9.74
C GLY A 228 -17.00 -2.89 10.78
#